data_AF-A0A2H5VAY2-F1
#
_entry.id   AF-A0A2H5VAY2-F1
#
_cell.length_a   1.000
_cell.length_b   1.000
_cell.length_c   1.000
_cell.angle_alpha   90.00
_cell.angle_beta   90.00
_cell.angle_gamma   90.00
#
_symmetry.space_group_name_H-M   'P 1'
#
loop_
_entity.id
_entity.type
_entity.pdbx_description
1 polymer ?
#
loop_
_entity_poly.entity_id
_entity_poly.type
_entity_poly.pdbx_seq_one_letter_code
_entity_poly.pdbx_strand_id
1 'polypeptide(L)'
;MHNRRVKVTSMVSIASIQPQPMLFILLPLLLLLLLLLQSPSLLQEGSAMSMKKYDLIILEHHHPNAEYARISVVDGDTVRLLDKKENLRLVGYNAYELREPLGSDAKAYLQSLCSDGNAYILIDPLEPRDRYGRMLGYLWCKIKIDGYTAWVSVQRAFLTSDLIKNELYIKPDLYPYWVWRGSKEIRFEGYSSKMVGKVTVVGSDGVKVYENTTSINLAAGVYRVCLASTLDSCILVNALDDNDAILYINVDDLTNTGGSDVIHMRGVEGRRIAFIHAETPSLYIGSIRVVADDGFIAKVKVVTEDGRILTSVVRDGSDQVHIDANTLLIKIYVVKKDSRELCIDGLSTYRMMLNGVSVDRPCIRFSR
;
A
#
# COMPACT_ATOMS: atom_id res chain seq x y z
N MET A 1 21.80 -115.20 -37.53
CA MET A 1 22.70 -115.94 -36.61
C MET A 1 24.01 -115.18 -36.47
N HIS A 2 24.28 -114.47 -35.37
CA HIS A 2 25.55 -114.54 -34.63
C HIS A 2 25.56 -113.63 -33.39
N ASN A 3 26.01 -114.23 -32.29
CA ASN A 3 26.31 -113.64 -30.98
C ASN A 3 27.48 -112.65 -31.02
N ARG A 4 27.45 -111.60 -30.17
CA ARG A 4 28.59 -111.28 -29.26
C ARG A 4 28.20 -110.29 -28.15
N ARG A 5 28.79 -110.52 -26.98
CA ARG A 5 28.56 -109.93 -25.65
C ARG A 5 29.29 -108.58 -25.41
N VAL A 6 29.02 -108.04 -24.20
CA VAL A 6 29.79 -107.13 -23.29
C VAL A 6 29.78 -105.64 -23.72
N LYS A 7 29.62 -104.60 -22.88
CA LYS A 7 30.18 -104.32 -21.54
C LYS A 7 29.37 -103.28 -20.74
N VAL A 8 29.40 -103.45 -19.41
CA VAL A 8 29.07 -102.49 -18.34
C VAL A 8 30.20 -101.47 -18.19
N THR A 9 29.88 -100.18 -17.96
CA THR A 9 30.64 -99.10 -17.25
C THR A 9 29.87 -97.79 -17.46
N SER A 10 29.79 -96.78 -16.58
CA SER A 10 30.38 -96.46 -15.28
C SER A 10 29.67 -95.21 -14.72
N MET A 11 29.71 -95.04 -13.39
CA MET A 11 29.20 -93.90 -12.63
C MET A 11 29.77 -92.55 -13.09
N VAL A 12 28.91 -91.52 -13.13
CA VAL A 12 29.29 -90.10 -13.31
C VAL A 12 29.35 -89.43 -11.94
N SER A 13 30.49 -88.79 -11.69
CA SER A 13 30.83 -88.08 -10.45
C SER A 13 30.09 -86.74 -10.35
N ILE A 14 29.47 -86.46 -9.20
CA ILE A 14 28.80 -85.20 -8.89
C ILE A 14 29.86 -84.21 -8.41
N ALA A 15 30.13 -83.17 -9.22
CA ALA A 15 31.03 -82.10 -8.84
C ALA A 15 30.38 -81.18 -7.80
N SER A 16 31.09 -81.01 -6.68
CA SER A 16 30.79 -80.09 -5.59
C SER A 16 30.83 -78.64 -6.08
N ILE A 17 29.68 -77.97 -6.06
CA ILE A 17 29.56 -76.53 -6.31
C ILE A 17 29.81 -75.81 -4.99
N GLN A 18 30.93 -75.12 -4.87
CA GLN A 18 31.21 -74.27 -3.71
C GLN A 18 30.38 -72.98 -3.78
N PRO A 19 29.73 -72.57 -2.66
CA PRO A 19 28.93 -71.35 -2.62
C PRO A 19 29.84 -70.12 -2.71
N GLN A 20 29.57 -69.24 -3.67
CA GLN A 20 30.34 -68.00 -3.84
C GLN A 20 29.98 -66.93 -2.79
N PRO A 21 30.95 -66.12 -2.32
CA PRO A 21 30.78 -65.17 -1.22
C PRO A 21 29.94 -63.92 -1.55
N MET A 22 29.38 -63.79 -2.76
CA MET A 22 28.58 -62.64 -3.20
C MET A 22 27.33 -62.39 -2.32
N LEU A 23 26.77 -63.45 -1.71
CA LEU A 23 25.55 -63.35 -0.91
C LEU A 23 25.77 -62.57 0.40
N PHE A 24 26.99 -62.53 0.93
CA PHE A 24 27.31 -61.86 2.20
C PHE A 24 27.42 -60.33 2.06
N ILE A 25 27.59 -59.80 0.85
CA ILE A 25 27.72 -58.35 0.61
C ILE A 25 26.35 -57.72 0.31
N LEU A 26 25.47 -58.43 -0.40
CA LEU A 26 24.15 -57.90 -0.79
C LEU A 26 23.15 -57.87 0.37
N LEU A 27 23.24 -58.81 1.31
CA LEU A 27 22.33 -58.90 2.45
C LEU A 27 22.38 -57.66 3.38
N PRO A 28 23.55 -57.17 3.83
CA PRO A 28 23.60 -55.96 4.67
C PRO A 28 23.18 -54.69 3.91
N LEU A 29 23.40 -54.62 2.59
CA LEU A 29 22.96 -53.49 1.77
C LEU A 29 21.43 -53.46 1.64
N LEU A 30 20.81 -54.62 1.41
CA LEU A 30 19.35 -54.77 1.37
C LEU A 30 18.73 -54.46 2.74
N LEU A 31 19.37 -54.91 3.83
CA LEU A 31 18.92 -54.64 5.19
C LEU A 31 19.02 -53.15 5.53
N LEU A 32 20.10 -52.47 5.10
CA LEU A 32 20.27 -51.02 5.24
C LEU A 32 19.21 -50.26 4.43
N LEU A 33 18.91 -50.71 3.21
CA LEU A 33 17.85 -50.11 2.38
C LEU A 33 16.47 -50.28 3.03
N LEU A 34 16.18 -51.46 3.58
CA LEU A 34 14.94 -51.72 4.34
C LEU A 34 14.86 -50.88 5.61
N LEU A 35 15.98 -50.70 6.33
CA LEU A 35 16.06 -49.81 7.50
C LEU A 35 15.85 -48.34 7.12
N LEU A 36 16.37 -47.88 5.98
CA LEU A 36 16.14 -46.53 5.44
C LEU A 36 14.69 -46.33 4.95
N LEU A 37 14.05 -47.39 4.46
CA LEU A 37 12.62 -47.35 4.09
C LEU A 37 11.68 -47.42 5.29
N GLN A 38 12.15 -47.94 6.44
CA GLN A 38 11.40 -48.04 7.69
C GLN A 38 11.62 -46.88 8.66
N SER A 39 12.26 -45.78 8.25
CA SER A 39 12.27 -44.53 9.01
C SER A 39 11.08 -43.65 8.60
N PRO A 40 9.89 -43.77 9.25
CA PRO A 40 8.75 -42.90 9.00
C PRO A 40 9.05 -41.41 9.29
N SER A 41 10.14 -41.14 9.99
CA SER A 41 10.63 -39.80 10.35
C SER A 41 11.12 -38.95 9.17
N LEU A 42 11.28 -39.49 7.96
CA LEU A 42 11.67 -38.71 6.76
C LEU A 42 10.50 -38.35 5.84
N LEU A 43 9.31 -38.93 6.04
CA LEU A 43 8.12 -38.72 5.20
C LEU A 43 7.00 -37.94 5.91
N GLN A 44 7.20 -37.53 7.18
CA GLN A 44 6.13 -36.99 8.02
C GLN A 44 6.41 -35.60 8.61
N GLU A 45 7.14 -34.75 7.89
CA GLU A 45 7.16 -33.29 8.16
C GLU A 45 6.87 -32.45 6.91
N GLY A 46 6.14 -33.01 5.95
CA GLY A 46 5.27 -32.20 5.09
C GLY A 46 4.07 -31.69 5.88
N SER A 47 4.29 -31.07 7.05
CA SER A 47 3.24 -30.34 7.76
C SER A 47 2.78 -29.29 6.78
N ALA A 48 1.62 -29.51 6.16
CA ALA A 48 1.01 -28.56 5.26
C ALA A 48 0.98 -27.24 6.02
N MET A 49 1.92 -26.34 5.72
CA MET A 49 2.04 -25.08 6.41
C MET A 49 0.69 -24.40 6.20
N SER A 50 -0.12 -24.40 7.25
CA SER A 50 -1.45 -23.83 7.22
C SER A 50 -1.26 -22.36 6.89
N MET A 51 -1.54 -22.01 5.64
CA MET A 51 -1.36 -20.64 5.17
C MET A 51 -2.34 -19.78 5.96
N LYS A 52 -1.79 -18.91 6.80
CA LYS A 52 -2.61 -17.92 7.51
C LYS A 52 -3.21 -16.99 6.46
N LYS A 53 -4.53 -16.93 6.43
CA LYS A 53 -5.28 -15.96 5.65
C LYS A 53 -5.56 -14.74 6.52
N TYR A 54 -5.38 -13.56 5.95
CA TYR A 54 -5.73 -12.30 6.59
C TYR A 54 -6.85 -11.62 5.84
N ASP A 55 -7.83 -11.15 6.59
CA ASP A 55 -8.89 -10.32 6.05
C ASP A 55 -8.53 -8.86 6.30
N LEU A 56 -8.63 -8.06 5.25
CA LEU A 56 -8.33 -6.63 5.26
C LEU A 56 -9.61 -5.82 5.08
N ILE A 57 -9.65 -4.67 5.75
CA ILE A 57 -10.69 -3.67 5.60
C ILE A 57 -10.02 -2.36 5.21
N ILE A 58 -10.45 -1.79 4.09
CA ILE A 58 -9.92 -0.57 3.52
C ILE A 58 -11.04 0.47 3.58
N LEU A 59 -10.87 1.48 4.41
CA LEU A 59 -11.85 2.54 4.63
C LEU A 59 -11.36 3.82 3.95
N GLU A 60 -12.17 4.44 3.09
CA GLU A 60 -11.88 5.79 2.64
C GLU A 60 -11.78 6.75 3.84
N HIS A 61 -10.78 7.62 3.80
CA HIS A 61 -10.42 8.51 4.88
C HIS A 61 -10.19 9.94 4.35
N HIS A 62 -10.10 10.90 5.28
CA HIS A 62 -9.81 12.28 4.95
C HIS A 62 -8.30 12.46 4.76
N HIS A 63 -7.94 13.55 4.09
CA HIS A 63 -6.53 13.93 3.99
C HIS A 63 -5.94 14.21 5.39
N PRO A 64 -4.69 13.82 5.69
CA PRO A 64 -4.09 14.02 7.02
C PRO A 64 -3.97 15.49 7.42
N ASN A 65 -3.79 16.39 6.44
CA ASN A 65 -3.76 17.84 6.68
C ASN A 65 -5.14 18.51 6.65
N ALA A 66 -6.24 17.74 6.58
CA ALA A 66 -7.58 18.32 6.59
C ALA A 66 -7.99 18.70 8.02
N GLU A 67 -8.64 19.85 8.17
CA GLU A 67 -9.17 20.35 9.43
C GLU A 67 -10.64 19.95 9.60
N TYR A 68 -11.03 19.60 10.81
CA TYR A 68 -12.45 19.38 11.12
C TYR A 68 -13.25 20.69 11.02
N ALA A 69 -14.46 20.62 10.47
CA ALA A 69 -15.37 21.76 10.35
C ALA A 69 -16.85 21.34 10.42
N ARG A 70 -17.70 22.23 10.94
CA ARG A 70 -19.16 22.14 10.80
C ARG A 70 -19.62 22.88 9.56
N ILE A 71 -20.46 22.23 8.76
CA ILE A 71 -20.90 22.75 7.46
C ILE A 71 -22.42 22.77 7.32
N SER A 72 -22.90 23.63 6.42
CA SER A 72 -24.24 23.56 5.84
C SER A 72 -24.16 23.64 4.33
N VAL A 73 -24.88 22.79 3.61
CA VAL A 73 -24.84 22.73 2.14
C VAL A 73 -25.60 23.92 1.53
N VAL A 74 -24.93 24.67 0.64
CA VAL A 74 -25.55 25.79 -0.10
C VAL A 74 -26.16 25.26 -1.40
N ASP A 75 -25.34 24.61 -2.23
CA ASP A 75 -25.66 23.97 -3.51
C ASP A 75 -24.75 22.74 -3.74
N GLY A 76 -24.66 22.20 -4.95
CA GLY A 76 -23.92 20.96 -5.23
C GLY A 76 -22.39 21.08 -5.18
N ASP A 77 -21.84 22.29 -5.14
CA ASP A 77 -20.39 22.51 -5.14
C ASP A 77 -19.91 23.61 -4.18
N THR A 78 -20.82 24.11 -3.34
CA THR A 78 -20.57 25.11 -2.31
C THR A 78 -21.17 24.70 -0.98
N VAL A 79 -20.37 24.77 0.07
CA VAL A 79 -20.80 24.63 1.47
C VAL A 79 -20.49 25.90 2.25
N ARG A 80 -21.23 26.14 3.33
CA ARG A 80 -20.95 27.21 4.28
C ARG A 80 -20.33 26.62 5.54
N LEU A 81 -19.17 27.12 5.92
CA LEU A 81 -18.52 26.79 7.18
C LEU A 81 -19.20 27.56 8.30
N LEU A 82 -19.85 26.85 9.22
CA LEU A 82 -20.68 27.47 10.26
C LEU A 82 -19.84 28.27 11.26
N ASP A 83 -18.66 27.77 11.58
CA ASP A 83 -17.77 28.39 12.57
C ASP A 83 -17.07 29.65 12.03
N LYS A 84 -16.72 29.64 10.73
CA LYS A 84 -16.06 30.78 10.05
C LYS A 84 -17.06 31.76 9.40
N LYS A 85 -18.33 31.36 9.24
CA LYS A 85 -19.37 32.10 8.48
C LYS A 85 -18.95 32.44 7.04
N GLU A 86 -18.10 31.62 6.45
CA GLU A 86 -17.60 31.77 5.08
C GLU A 86 -18.08 30.63 4.19
N ASN A 87 -18.12 30.85 2.88
CA ASN A 87 -18.42 29.81 1.91
C ASN A 87 -17.12 29.16 1.42
N LEU A 88 -17.12 27.84 1.34
CA LEU A 88 -16.10 27.00 0.71
C LEU A 88 -16.66 26.49 -0.62
N ARG A 89 -15.99 26.85 -1.72
CA ARG A 89 -16.26 26.36 -3.08
C ARG A 89 -15.35 25.16 -3.34
N LEU A 90 -15.95 24.04 -3.68
CA LEU A 90 -15.28 22.76 -3.88
C LEU A 90 -14.55 22.70 -5.22
N VAL A 91 -13.22 22.58 -5.20
CA VAL A 91 -12.44 22.52 -6.44
C VAL A 91 -12.59 21.15 -7.13
N GLY A 92 -12.25 21.09 -8.42
CA GLY A 92 -12.30 19.87 -9.24
C GLY A 92 -13.54 19.75 -10.13
N TYR A 93 -14.67 20.35 -9.77
CA TYR A 93 -15.90 20.28 -10.58
C TYR A 93 -16.79 21.52 -10.44
N ASN A 94 -17.66 21.74 -11.42
CA ASN A 94 -18.83 22.62 -11.33
C ASN A 94 -20.09 21.76 -11.27
N ALA A 95 -20.85 21.86 -10.19
CA ALA A 95 -22.18 21.26 -10.13
C ALA A 95 -23.19 22.09 -10.92
N TYR A 96 -24.37 21.51 -11.16
CA TYR A 96 -25.51 22.30 -11.59
C TYR A 96 -25.92 23.30 -10.49
N GLU A 97 -26.14 24.54 -10.88
CA GLU A 97 -26.62 25.59 -9.98
C GLU A 97 -28.08 25.32 -9.57
N LEU A 98 -28.54 25.84 -8.43
CA LEU A 98 -29.90 25.55 -7.90
C LEU A 98 -31.06 25.84 -8.87
N ARG A 99 -30.85 26.74 -9.83
CA ARG A 99 -31.86 27.12 -10.84
C ARG A 99 -31.69 26.37 -12.16
N GLU A 100 -30.64 25.57 -12.31
CA GLU A 100 -30.37 24.74 -13.48
C GLU A 100 -31.03 23.36 -13.31
N PRO A 101 -31.24 22.62 -14.42
CA PRO A 101 -31.65 21.21 -14.35
C PRO A 101 -30.66 20.43 -13.48
N LEU A 102 -31.14 19.53 -12.62
CA LEU A 102 -30.34 18.77 -11.65
C LEU A 102 -29.71 19.57 -10.49
N GLY A 103 -29.89 20.89 -10.39
CA GLY A 103 -29.35 21.68 -9.28
C GLY A 103 -29.86 21.25 -7.90
N SER A 104 -31.15 20.95 -7.82
CA SER A 104 -31.79 20.38 -6.62
C SER A 104 -31.21 19.02 -6.26
N ASP A 105 -30.97 18.16 -7.26
CA ASP A 105 -30.45 16.80 -7.09
C ASP A 105 -28.97 16.83 -6.66
N ALA A 106 -28.16 17.71 -7.26
CA ALA A 106 -26.79 17.96 -6.88
C ALA A 106 -26.68 18.42 -5.41
N LYS A 107 -27.54 19.35 -4.99
CA LYS A 107 -27.62 19.77 -3.59
C LYS A 107 -28.02 18.62 -2.67
N ALA A 108 -29.07 17.88 -3.03
CA ALA A 108 -29.56 16.74 -2.25
C ALA A 108 -28.49 15.65 -2.11
N TYR A 109 -27.71 15.41 -3.17
CA TYR A 109 -26.59 14.48 -3.16
C TYR A 109 -25.47 14.93 -2.20
N LEU A 110 -25.07 16.20 -2.23
CA LEU A 110 -24.10 16.71 -1.27
C LEU A 110 -24.63 16.65 0.18
N GLN A 111 -25.93 16.92 0.37
CA GLN A 111 -26.58 16.78 1.68
C GLN A 111 -26.59 15.34 2.17
N SER A 112 -26.79 14.35 1.29
CA SER A 112 -26.80 12.94 1.69
C SER A 112 -25.40 12.45 2.07
N LEU A 113 -24.35 12.90 1.36
CA LEU A 113 -22.96 12.63 1.72
C LEU A 113 -22.59 13.25 3.08
N CYS A 114 -23.09 14.44 3.38
CA CYS A 114 -22.74 15.24 4.55
C CYS A 114 -23.90 15.38 5.56
N SER A 115 -24.65 14.30 5.77
CA SER A 115 -25.95 14.32 6.47
C SER A 115 -25.92 14.82 7.92
N ASP A 116 -24.80 14.64 8.64
CA ASP A 116 -24.65 15.09 10.02
C ASP A 116 -24.04 16.51 10.15
N GLY A 117 -23.70 17.14 9.02
CA GLY A 117 -23.06 18.46 8.96
C GLY A 117 -21.62 18.49 9.47
N ASN A 118 -21.01 17.34 9.78
CA ASN A 118 -19.62 17.24 10.20
C ASN A 118 -18.75 16.82 9.03
N ALA A 119 -17.66 17.54 8.81
CA ALA A 119 -16.77 17.26 7.71
C ALA A 119 -15.31 17.55 8.05
N TYR A 120 -14.42 17.06 7.21
CA TYR A 120 -13.03 17.51 7.13
C TYR A 120 -12.84 18.35 5.87
N ILE A 121 -12.12 19.46 5.98
CA ILE A 121 -11.83 20.37 4.88
C ILE A 121 -10.33 20.53 4.70
N LEU A 122 -9.87 20.57 3.46
CA LEU A 122 -8.50 20.97 3.13
C LEU A 122 -8.60 22.20 2.23
N ILE A 123 -8.21 23.37 2.74
CA ILE A 123 -8.11 24.58 1.92
C ILE A 123 -6.97 24.38 0.92
N ASP A 124 -7.20 24.72 -0.35
CA ASP A 124 -6.17 24.62 -1.37
C ASP A 124 -4.99 25.55 -1.00
N PRO A 125 -3.80 25.01 -0.72
CA PRO A 125 -2.66 25.83 -0.32
C PRO A 125 -2.04 26.62 -1.48
N LEU A 126 -2.36 26.27 -2.73
CA LEU A 126 -1.81 26.92 -3.92
C LEU A 126 -2.67 28.12 -4.35
N GLU A 127 -3.99 28.00 -4.25
CA GLU A 127 -4.95 29.06 -4.53
C GLU A 127 -6.09 29.03 -3.49
N PRO A 128 -5.92 29.63 -2.30
CA PRO A 128 -6.87 29.45 -1.20
C PRO A 128 -8.21 30.18 -1.38
N ARG A 129 -8.29 31.15 -2.30
CA ARG A 129 -9.50 31.92 -2.58
C ARG A 129 -9.70 32.15 -4.06
N ASP A 130 -10.94 32.21 -4.50
CA ASP A 130 -11.28 32.64 -5.85
C ASP A 130 -11.38 34.18 -5.98
N ARG A 131 -11.60 34.65 -7.21
CA ARG A 131 -11.80 36.08 -7.53
C ARG A 131 -12.98 36.75 -6.82
N TYR A 132 -13.91 35.96 -6.27
CA TYR A 132 -15.08 36.43 -5.53
C TYR A 132 -14.86 36.39 -4.02
N GLY A 133 -13.67 36.00 -3.57
CA GLY A 133 -13.29 35.90 -2.17
C GLY A 133 -13.81 34.65 -1.46
N ARG A 134 -14.39 33.67 -2.17
CA ARG A 134 -14.78 32.38 -1.58
C ARG A 134 -13.53 31.56 -1.31
N MET A 135 -13.52 30.78 -0.24
CA MET A 135 -12.43 29.81 -0.03
C MET A 135 -12.53 28.69 -1.06
N LEU A 136 -11.38 28.19 -1.50
CA LEU A 136 -11.25 27.04 -2.39
C LEU A 136 -10.69 25.86 -1.61
N GLY A 137 -11.25 24.66 -1.82
CA GLY A 137 -10.71 23.47 -1.16
C GLY A 137 -11.47 22.18 -1.42
N TYR A 138 -11.09 21.17 -0.64
CA TYR A 138 -11.58 19.80 -0.70
C TYR A 138 -12.39 19.47 0.53
N LEU A 139 -13.28 18.48 0.41
CA LEU A 139 -14.25 18.15 1.46
C LEU A 139 -14.39 16.63 1.59
N TRP A 140 -14.33 16.15 2.82
CA TRP A 140 -14.63 14.76 3.18
C TRP A 140 -15.77 14.72 4.17
N CYS A 141 -16.78 13.91 3.87
CA CYS A 141 -17.96 13.79 4.72
C CYS A 141 -18.07 12.40 5.31
N LYS A 142 -18.61 12.35 6.53
CA LYS A 142 -18.76 11.11 7.27
C LYS A 142 -19.97 10.34 6.75
N ILE A 143 -19.74 9.09 6.36
CA ILE A 143 -20.84 8.18 6.03
C ILE A 143 -20.76 6.91 6.85
N LYS A 144 -21.93 6.29 7.07
CA LYS A 144 -22.06 4.96 7.66
C LYS A 144 -22.60 4.02 6.60
N ILE A 145 -21.84 2.99 6.24
CA ILE A 145 -22.26 1.96 5.29
C ILE A 145 -21.99 0.60 5.92
N ASP A 146 -23.02 -0.25 6.01
CA ASP A 146 -22.93 -1.63 6.52
C ASP A 146 -22.18 -1.76 7.86
N GLY A 147 -22.38 -0.80 8.77
CA GLY A 147 -21.73 -0.76 10.09
C GLY A 147 -20.34 -0.14 10.10
N TYR A 148 -19.75 0.14 8.94
CA TYR A 148 -18.48 0.85 8.81
C TYR A 148 -18.70 2.37 8.84
N THR A 149 -17.69 3.09 9.34
CA THR A 149 -17.62 4.55 9.24
C THR A 149 -16.46 4.91 8.32
N ALA A 150 -16.73 5.66 7.26
CA ALA A 150 -15.73 6.17 6.32
C ALA A 150 -15.84 7.69 6.16
N TRP A 151 -14.75 8.33 5.76
CA TRP A 151 -14.72 9.75 5.40
C TRP A 151 -14.53 9.86 3.89
N VAL A 152 -15.62 10.06 3.17
CA VAL A 152 -15.62 9.98 1.71
C VAL A 152 -15.32 11.32 1.07
N SER A 153 -14.46 11.32 0.05
CA SER A 153 -14.16 12.50 -0.76
C SER A 153 -15.39 12.90 -1.56
N VAL A 154 -15.84 14.14 -1.35
CA VAL A 154 -16.93 14.73 -2.11
C VAL A 154 -16.52 14.94 -3.56
N GLN A 155 -15.27 15.33 -3.82
CA GLN A 155 -14.73 15.49 -5.17
C GLN A 155 -14.87 14.21 -5.98
N ARG A 156 -14.47 13.07 -5.39
CA ARG A 156 -14.57 11.76 -6.03
C ARG A 156 -16.02 11.40 -6.32
N ALA A 157 -16.88 11.52 -5.32
CA ALA A 157 -18.30 11.20 -5.43
C ALA A 157 -18.98 11.96 -6.59
N PHE A 158 -18.75 13.28 -6.69
CA PHE A 158 -19.31 14.12 -7.75
C PHE A 158 -18.69 13.86 -9.12
N LEU A 159 -17.37 13.65 -9.22
CA LEU A 159 -16.72 13.37 -10.51
C LEU A 159 -17.19 12.05 -11.13
N THR A 160 -17.73 11.13 -10.33
CA THR A 160 -18.32 9.87 -10.80
C THR A 160 -19.84 9.92 -11.02
N SER A 161 -20.49 11.03 -10.69
CA SER A 161 -21.94 11.20 -10.88
C SER A 161 -22.26 11.95 -12.17
N ASP A 162 -23.55 11.99 -12.52
CA ASP A 162 -24.13 12.79 -13.59
C ASP A 162 -24.59 14.19 -13.11
N LEU A 163 -24.25 14.56 -11.86
CA LEU A 163 -24.70 15.80 -11.19
C LEU A 163 -23.73 16.97 -11.37
N ILE A 164 -22.70 16.80 -12.21
CA ILE A 164 -21.77 17.87 -12.57
C ILE A 164 -22.06 18.39 -13.98
N LYS A 165 -21.92 19.71 -14.15
CA LYS A 165 -22.03 20.38 -15.45
C LYS A 165 -20.75 20.22 -16.26
N ASN A 166 -19.60 20.33 -15.59
CA ASN A 166 -18.28 20.13 -16.16
C ASN A 166 -17.22 19.95 -15.07
N GLU A 167 -16.09 19.41 -15.49
CA GLU A 167 -14.85 19.38 -14.70
C GLU A 167 -14.28 20.79 -14.58
N LEU A 168 -13.73 21.11 -13.40
CA LEU A 168 -13.17 22.43 -13.12
C LEU A 168 -11.70 22.28 -12.71
N TYR A 169 -10.83 23.02 -13.39
CA TYR A 169 -9.43 23.17 -13.00
C TYR A 169 -9.13 24.66 -12.76
N ILE A 170 -8.82 25.01 -11.51
CA ILE A 170 -8.42 26.36 -11.12
C ILE A 170 -6.90 26.34 -10.93
N LYS A 171 -6.14 26.90 -11.86
CA LYS A 171 -4.67 26.87 -11.77
C LYS A 171 -4.15 27.98 -10.86
N PRO A 172 -3.25 27.69 -9.89
CA PRO A 172 -2.77 26.36 -9.49
C PRO A 172 -3.74 25.60 -8.56
N ASP A 173 -3.81 24.28 -8.71
CA ASP A 173 -4.67 23.38 -7.92
C ASP A 173 -3.78 22.29 -7.30
N LEU A 174 -3.91 22.00 -6.01
CA LEU A 174 -3.13 20.94 -5.35
C LEU A 174 -3.48 19.55 -5.90
N TYR A 175 -4.77 19.29 -6.11
CA TYR A 175 -5.33 18.04 -6.62
C TYR A 175 -6.32 18.31 -7.76
N PRO A 176 -5.81 18.58 -8.98
CA PRO A 176 -6.65 18.76 -10.16
C PRO A 176 -7.62 17.60 -10.36
N TYR A 177 -8.76 17.84 -11.01
CA TYR A 177 -9.83 16.86 -11.16
C TYR A 177 -9.39 15.50 -11.75
N TRP A 178 -8.38 15.49 -12.63
CA TRP A 178 -7.88 14.25 -13.24
C TRP A 178 -7.15 13.36 -12.23
N VAL A 179 -6.62 13.92 -11.13
CA VAL A 179 -6.07 13.13 -10.02
C VAL A 179 -7.18 12.29 -9.41
N TRP A 180 -8.32 12.90 -9.08
CA TRP A 180 -9.48 12.23 -8.47
C TRP A 180 -10.12 11.16 -9.37
N ARG A 181 -9.99 11.29 -10.69
CA ARG A 181 -10.43 10.26 -11.66
C ARG A 181 -9.46 9.09 -11.78
N GLY A 182 -8.23 9.26 -11.31
CA GLY A 182 -7.23 8.21 -11.37
C GLY A 182 -7.60 7.02 -10.51
N SER A 183 -6.97 5.88 -10.82
CA SER A 183 -6.92 4.72 -9.94
C SER A 183 -5.48 4.38 -9.60
N LYS A 184 -5.29 3.63 -8.52
CA LYS A 184 -4.02 3.10 -8.03
C LYS A 184 -4.17 1.62 -7.81
N GLU A 185 -3.24 0.87 -8.37
CA GLU A 185 -3.09 -0.54 -8.03
C GLU A 185 -2.40 -0.64 -6.67
N ILE A 186 -3.09 -1.26 -5.71
CA ILE A 186 -2.52 -1.69 -4.43
C ILE A 186 -2.24 -3.18 -4.54
N ARG A 187 -0.99 -3.55 -4.33
CA ARG A 187 -0.54 -4.94 -4.29
C ARG A 187 -0.30 -5.36 -2.85
N PHE A 188 -0.79 -6.53 -2.50
CA PHE A 188 -0.56 -7.15 -1.21
C PHE A 188 0.61 -8.12 -1.36
N GLU A 189 1.72 -7.82 -0.70
CA GLU A 189 2.87 -8.71 -0.64
C GLU A 189 2.90 -9.44 0.70
N GLY A 190 3.28 -10.71 0.66
CA GLY A 190 3.55 -11.51 1.84
C GLY A 190 4.74 -12.41 1.55
N TYR A 191 5.70 -12.48 2.47
CA TYR A 191 6.84 -13.39 2.34
C TYR A 191 6.37 -14.85 2.48
N SER A 192 6.12 -15.49 1.33
CA SER A 192 6.14 -16.95 1.09
C SER A 192 5.13 -17.87 1.81
N SER A 193 4.21 -17.41 2.66
CA SER A 193 3.19 -18.33 3.24
C SER A 193 1.86 -17.69 3.65
N LYS A 194 1.61 -16.43 3.27
CA LYS A 194 0.47 -15.64 3.73
C LYS A 194 -0.27 -15.06 2.54
N MET A 195 -1.55 -15.36 2.43
CA MET A 195 -2.42 -14.81 1.40
C MET A 195 -3.43 -13.88 2.04
N VAL A 196 -3.78 -12.81 1.35
CA VAL A 196 -4.95 -12.01 1.71
C VAL A 196 -6.18 -12.83 1.37
N GLY A 197 -6.97 -13.16 2.39
CA GLY A 197 -8.19 -13.96 2.28
C GLY A 197 -9.31 -13.14 1.66
N LYS A 198 -9.75 -12.12 2.39
CA LYS A 198 -10.82 -11.21 1.97
C LYS A 198 -10.37 -9.76 2.09
N VAL A 199 -10.65 -8.93 1.09
CA VAL A 199 -10.48 -7.47 1.17
C VAL A 199 -11.84 -6.81 1.06
N THR A 200 -12.22 -6.02 2.05
CA THR A 200 -13.44 -5.22 2.04
C THR A 200 -13.06 -3.76 1.89
N VAL A 201 -13.46 -3.13 0.78
CA VAL A 201 -13.25 -1.70 0.51
C VAL A 201 -14.55 -0.95 0.77
N VAL A 202 -14.49 0.12 1.56
CA VAL A 202 -15.62 0.95 1.93
C VAL A 202 -15.31 2.40 1.56
N GLY A 203 -16.14 3.02 0.71
CA GLY A 203 -15.97 4.40 0.30
C GLY A 203 -17.20 5.00 -0.36
N SER A 204 -17.04 6.11 -1.08
CA SER A 204 -18.10 6.81 -1.82
C SER A 204 -18.85 5.93 -2.83
N ASP A 205 -18.24 4.84 -3.28
CA ASP A 205 -18.76 3.84 -4.21
C ASP A 205 -19.44 2.64 -3.51
N GLY A 206 -19.64 2.70 -2.20
CA GLY A 206 -20.28 1.66 -1.40
C GLY A 206 -19.28 0.67 -0.79
N VAL A 207 -19.75 -0.55 -0.55
CA VAL A 207 -18.92 -1.66 -0.04
C VAL A 207 -18.62 -2.63 -1.15
N LYS A 208 -17.32 -2.92 -1.37
CA LYS A 208 -16.83 -3.89 -2.33
C LYS A 208 -16.03 -4.96 -1.62
N VAL A 209 -16.27 -6.22 -1.98
CA VAL A 209 -15.60 -7.37 -1.38
C VAL A 209 -14.82 -8.11 -2.46
N TYR A 210 -13.56 -8.38 -2.18
CA TYR A 210 -12.64 -9.14 -3.04
C TYR A 210 -12.14 -10.36 -2.27
N GLU A 211 -12.11 -11.52 -2.90
CA GLU A 211 -11.63 -12.76 -2.27
C GLU A 211 -10.40 -13.29 -2.99
N ASN A 212 -9.43 -13.79 -2.21
CA ASN A 212 -8.17 -14.40 -2.67
C ASN A 212 -7.44 -13.55 -3.72
N THR A 213 -7.42 -12.22 -3.53
CA THR A 213 -6.76 -11.29 -4.45
C THR A 213 -5.36 -10.92 -3.98
N THR A 214 -4.43 -10.77 -4.92
CA THR A 214 -3.07 -10.24 -4.69
C THR A 214 -2.99 -8.74 -4.92
N SER A 215 -4.02 -8.15 -5.53
CA SER A 215 -4.05 -6.72 -5.83
C SER A 215 -5.47 -6.20 -5.99
N ILE A 216 -5.67 -4.91 -5.74
CA ILE A 216 -6.92 -4.21 -6.06
C ILE A 216 -6.62 -2.86 -6.68
N ASN A 217 -7.55 -2.34 -7.48
CA ASN A 217 -7.49 -0.95 -7.94
C ASN A 217 -8.38 -0.10 -7.03
N LEU A 218 -7.78 0.81 -6.28
CA LEU A 218 -8.51 1.85 -5.57
C LEU A 218 -8.59 3.10 -6.43
N ALA A 219 -9.71 3.82 -6.40
CA ALA A 219 -9.72 5.17 -6.99
C ALA A 219 -8.81 6.11 -6.18
N ALA A 220 -8.41 7.23 -6.74
CA ALA A 220 -7.62 8.22 -6.02
C ALA A 220 -8.37 8.73 -4.78
N GLY A 221 -7.66 8.85 -3.67
CA GLY A 221 -8.24 9.15 -2.37
C GLY A 221 -7.24 8.91 -1.24
N VAL A 222 -7.69 9.05 -0.01
CA VAL A 222 -6.92 8.63 1.18
C VAL A 222 -7.66 7.46 1.80
N TYR A 223 -6.94 6.44 2.26
CA TYR A 223 -7.52 5.22 2.77
C TYR A 223 -6.84 4.76 4.05
N ARG A 224 -7.60 4.21 5.00
CA ARG A 224 -7.09 3.45 6.13
C ARG A 224 -7.17 1.97 5.79
N VAL A 225 -6.04 1.28 5.74
CA VAL A 225 -5.98 -0.17 5.51
C VAL A 225 -5.75 -0.87 6.84
N CYS A 226 -6.72 -1.66 7.28
CA CYS A 226 -6.79 -2.29 8.59
C CYS A 226 -6.87 -3.81 8.49
N LEU A 227 -6.39 -4.52 9.51
CA LEU A 227 -6.76 -5.93 9.73
C LEU A 227 -8.20 -6.02 10.23
N ALA A 228 -8.99 -6.89 9.62
CA ALA A 228 -10.41 -7.05 9.95
C ALA A 228 -10.64 -7.55 11.39
N SER A 229 -9.68 -8.32 11.94
CA SER A 229 -9.80 -8.92 13.27
C SER A 229 -9.68 -7.92 14.42
N THR A 230 -8.98 -6.81 14.22
CA THR A 230 -8.70 -5.85 15.30
C THR A 230 -9.21 -4.45 15.02
N LEU A 231 -9.26 -4.00 13.75
CA LEU A 231 -9.55 -2.62 13.34
C LEU A 231 -8.64 -1.52 13.95
N ASP A 232 -7.82 -1.86 14.95
CA ASP A 232 -6.90 -0.97 15.65
C ASP A 232 -5.54 -0.87 14.94
N SER A 233 -5.13 -1.92 14.22
CA SER A 233 -3.88 -1.94 13.46
C SER A 233 -4.15 -1.54 12.01
N CYS A 234 -3.94 -0.26 11.71
CA CYS A 234 -4.16 0.28 10.38
C CYS A 234 -3.01 1.16 9.90
N ILE A 235 -2.82 1.19 8.59
CA ILE A 235 -1.93 2.15 7.93
C ILE A 235 -2.74 3.15 7.11
N LEU A 236 -2.27 4.39 7.06
CA LEU A 236 -2.83 5.41 6.18
C LEU A 236 -2.14 5.36 4.82
N VAL A 237 -2.94 5.33 3.76
CA VAL A 237 -2.53 5.24 2.37
C VAL A 237 -3.04 6.47 1.65
N ASN A 238 -2.13 7.35 1.22
CA ASN A 238 -2.50 8.48 0.37
C ASN A 238 -2.31 8.12 -1.11
N ALA A 239 -3.42 7.89 -1.81
CA ALA A 239 -3.49 7.59 -3.24
C ALA A 239 -3.75 8.85 -4.10
N LEU A 240 -3.70 10.05 -3.51
CA LEU A 240 -3.77 11.34 -4.23
C LEU A 240 -2.40 11.78 -4.76
N ASP A 241 -1.33 11.43 -4.06
CA ASP A 241 0.02 11.84 -4.40
C ASP A 241 0.70 10.77 -5.28
N ASP A 242 0.86 11.07 -6.57
CA ASP A 242 1.56 10.28 -7.61
C ASP A 242 0.67 9.35 -8.46
N ASN A 243 0.46 9.74 -9.73
CA ASN A 243 -0.39 9.01 -10.64
C ASN A 243 0.13 7.62 -11.04
N ASP A 244 1.41 7.32 -10.82
CA ASP A 244 2.03 6.08 -11.29
C ASP A 244 2.51 5.13 -10.19
N ALA A 245 2.28 5.48 -8.91
CA ALA A 245 2.74 4.65 -7.80
C ALA A 245 1.91 3.35 -7.67
N ILE A 246 2.62 2.22 -7.65
CA ILE A 246 2.09 0.95 -7.14
C ILE A 246 2.37 0.95 -5.65
N LEU A 247 1.33 0.76 -4.84
CA LEU A 247 1.50 0.65 -3.40
C LEU A 247 1.65 -0.81 -3.00
N TYR A 248 2.70 -1.10 -2.27
CA TYR A 248 2.94 -2.41 -1.68
C TYR A 248 2.57 -2.36 -0.21
N ILE A 249 1.69 -3.27 0.20
CA ILE A 249 1.34 -3.47 1.61
C ILE A 249 1.85 -4.83 2.02
N ASN A 250 2.86 -4.84 2.90
CA ASN A 250 3.29 -6.07 3.54
C ASN A 250 2.34 -6.38 4.69
N VAL A 251 1.60 -7.49 4.57
CA VAL A 251 0.60 -7.89 5.57
C VAL A 251 1.24 -8.18 6.93
N ASP A 252 2.52 -8.54 6.95
CA ASP A 252 3.25 -8.84 8.18
C ASP A 252 3.42 -7.60 9.05
N ASP A 253 3.55 -6.43 8.42
CA ASP A 253 3.67 -5.14 9.08
C ASP A 253 2.41 -4.82 9.88
N LEU A 254 1.24 -5.28 9.42
CA LEU A 254 -0.02 -5.09 10.12
C LEU A 254 -0.18 -6.02 11.34
N THR A 255 0.52 -7.16 11.36
CA THR A 255 0.35 -8.21 12.38
C THR A 255 1.36 -8.14 13.52
N ASN A 256 2.51 -7.50 13.31
CA ASN A 256 3.63 -7.46 14.24
C ASN A 256 3.60 -6.25 15.19
N THR A 257 2.42 -5.70 15.48
CA THR A 257 2.23 -4.43 16.20
C THR A 257 2.46 -4.53 17.73
N GLY A 258 3.59 -5.14 18.13
CA GLY A 258 4.24 -4.90 19.42
C GLY A 258 4.91 -3.52 19.51
N GLY A 259 4.33 -2.49 18.88
CA GLY A 259 4.76 -1.09 18.98
C GLY A 259 5.84 -0.61 18.01
N SER A 260 6.17 -1.36 16.95
CA SER A 260 7.04 -0.86 15.87
C SER A 260 6.43 -1.12 14.50
N ASP A 261 5.74 -0.10 13.97
CA ASP A 261 5.09 -0.16 12.67
C ASP A 261 6.12 0.20 11.58
N VAL A 262 6.80 -0.82 11.08
CA VAL A 262 7.68 -0.73 9.90
C VAL A 262 6.80 -0.84 8.66
N ILE A 263 6.89 0.10 7.71
CA ILE A 263 6.22 -0.03 6.41
C ILE A 263 7.26 -0.34 5.35
N HIS A 264 7.18 -1.52 4.74
CA HIS A 264 7.98 -1.85 3.57
C HIS A 264 7.39 -1.22 2.32
N MET A 265 8.12 -0.28 1.71
CA MET A 265 7.75 0.31 0.44
C MET A 265 8.78 -0.06 -0.62
N ARG A 266 8.34 -0.75 -1.67
CA ARG A 266 9.19 -1.07 -2.83
C ARG A 266 8.83 -0.13 -3.98
N GLY A 267 9.79 0.69 -4.41
CA GLY A 267 9.63 1.52 -5.60
C GLY A 267 9.95 0.72 -6.85
N VAL A 268 9.15 0.91 -7.90
CA VAL A 268 9.51 0.51 -9.27
C VAL A 268 10.23 1.69 -9.94
N GLU A 269 11.26 1.42 -10.74
CA GLU A 269 12.20 2.38 -11.35
C GLU A 269 11.58 3.76 -11.70
N GLY A 270 12.16 4.85 -11.16
CA GLY A 270 11.81 6.23 -11.53
C GLY A 270 10.56 6.82 -10.89
N ARG A 271 9.89 6.15 -9.94
CA ARG A 271 8.61 6.59 -9.35
C ARG A 271 8.72 6.98 -7.87
N ARG A 272 7.86 7.89 -7.39
CA ARG A 272 7.86 8.31 -5.98
C ARG A 272 7.18 7.23 -5.14
N ILE A 273 7.67 7.08 -3.92
CA ILE A 273 7.32 5.95 -3.06
C ILE A 273 6.60 6.52 -1.85
N ALA A 274 5.36 6.94 -2.09
CA ALA A 274 4.29 7.30 -1.17
C ALA A 274 4.62 8.13 0.10
N PHE A 275 3.55 8.49 0.82
CA PHE A 275 3.59 9.31 2.03
C PHE A 275 3.06 8.48 3.18
N ILE A 276 3.82 8.42 4.27
CA ILE A 276 3.37 7.80 5.52
C ILE A 276 3.13 8.91 6.52
N HIS A 277 1.91 8.99 7.03
CA HIS A 277 1.51 9.80 8.17
C HIS A 277 0.93 8.87 9.23
N ALA A 278 1.32 9.08 10.48
CA ALA A 278 0.90 8.25 11.59
C ALA A 278 0.34 9.14 12.71
N GLU A 279 -0.87 8.80 13.14
CA GLU A 279 -1.72 9.68 13.94
C GLU A 279 -1.49 9.57 15.46
N THR A 280 -0.59 8.70 15.92
CA THR A 280 -0.34 8.48 17.34
C THR A 280 0.90 9.24 17.83
N PRO A 281 0.79 10.13 18.85
CA PRO A 281 1.91 10.91 19.38
C PRO A 281 2.96 10.07 20.15
N SER A 282 2.79 8.76 20.22
CA SER A 282 3.73 7.79 20.79
C SER A 282 4.29 6.83 19.75
N LEU A 283 4.22 7.18 18.47
CA LEU A 283 4.68 6.34 17.38
C LEU A 283 6.20 6.18 17.41
N TYR A 284 6.64 4.97 17.73
CA TYR A 284 8.02 4.56 17.55
C TYR A 284 8.15 3.88 16.17
N ILE A 285 8.64 4.60 15.17
CA ILE A 285 9.05 3.97 13.90
C ILE A 285 10.41 3.34 14.14
N GLY A 286 10.40 2.09 14.63
CA GLY A 286 11.61 1.40 15.09
C GLY A 286 12.68 1.24 14.00
N SER A 287 12.28 1.08 12.74
CA SER A 287 13.22 1.08 11.60
C SER A 287 12.45 1.19 10.29
N ILE A 288 12.86 2.07 9.37
CA ILE A 288 12.41 2.00 7.97
C ILE A 288 13.43 1.17 7.20
N ARG A 289 13.05 -0.03 6.75
CA ARG A 289 13.87 -0.78 5.80
C ARG A 289 13.40 -0.46 4.38
N VAL A 290 14.21 0.32 3.66
CA VAL A 290 14.00 0.52 2.23
C VAL A 290 14.76 -0.58 1.48
N VAL A 291 14.03 -1.45 0.81
CA VAL A 291 14.61 -2.47 -0.07
C VAL A 291 14.66 -1.88 -1.47
N ALA A 292 15.85 -1.50 -1.91
CA ALA A 292 16.10 -1.10 -3.28
C ALA A 292 16.72 -2.30 -4.02
N ASP A 293 16.35 -2.52 -5.28
CA ASP A 293 17.00 -3.56 -6.09
C ASP A 293 18.49 -3.22 -6.31
N ASP A 294 19.31 -4.22 -6.67
CA ASP A 294 20.75 -4.05 -6.86
C ASP A 294 21.06 -2.83 -7.75
N GLY A 295 21.74 -1.82 -7.19
CA GLY A 295 22.12 -0.60 -7.90
C GLY A 295 21.27 0.65 -7.63
N PHE A 296 20.40 0.63 -6.62
CA PHE A 296 19.61 1.80 -6.21
C PHE A 296 19.94 2.27 -4.79
N ILE A 297 19.90 3.59 -4.56
CA ILE A 297 20.08 4.23 -3.26
C ILE A 297 18.73 4.81 -2.84
N ALA A 298 18.27 4.47 -1.65
CA ALA A 298 17.10 5.10 -1.06
C ALA A 298 17.51 6.29 -0.19
N LYS A 299 16.93 7.46 -0.41
CA LYS A 299 17.02 8.60 0.49
C LYS A 299 15.70 8.74 1.24
N VAL A 300 15.76 8.60 2.55
CA VAL A 300 14.64 8.87 3.44
C VAL A 300 14.77 10.32 3.88
N LYS A 301 13.84 11.17 3.44
CA LYS A 301 13.72 12.56 3.90
C LYS A 301 12.60 12.61 4.93
N VAL A 302 12.99 12.79 6.17
CA VAL A 302 12.11 12.95 7.30
C VAL A 302 11.91 14.45 7.55
N VAL A 303 10.68 14.89 7.74
CA VAL A 303 10.32 16.25 8.10
C VAL A 303 9.66 16.21 9.47
N THR A 304 10.27 16.88 10.44
CA THR A 304 9.75 17.00 11.81
C THR A 304 8.57 17.98 11.87
N GLU A 305 7.82 17.95 12.96
CA GLU A 305 6.67 18.85 13.18
C GLU A 305 7.07 20.34 13.13
N ASP A 306 8.29 20.68 13.56
CA ASP A 306 8.85 22.03 13.49
C ASP A 306 9.51 22.37 12.14
N GLY A 307 9.32 21.53 11.12
CA GLY A 307 9.78 21.78 9.75
C GLY A 307 11.25 21.48 9.49
N ARG A 308 11.99 20.88 10.45
CA ARG A 308 13.37 20.44 10.19
C ARG A 308 13.36 19.25 9.25
N ILE A 309 14.36 19.22 8.39
CA ILE A 309 14.58 18.13 7.45
C ILE A 309 15.71 17.26 8.00
N LEU A 310 15.40 16.01 8.38
CA LEU A 310 16.40 14.98 8.64
C LEU A 310 16.49 14.13 7.37
N THR A 311 17.67 14.07 6.73
CA THR A 311 17.86 13.23 5.54
C THR A 311 18.82 12.11 5.88
N SER A 312 18.38 10.86 5.68
CA SER A 312 19.26 9.70 5.73
C SER A 312 19.40 9.10 4.33
N VAL A 313 20.60 8.61 4.03
CA VAL A 313 20.91 7.91 2.79
C VAL A 313 21.10 6.44 3.14
N VAL A 314 20.16 5.60 2.70
CA VAL A 314 20.20 4.14 2.82
C VAL A 314 20.88 3.60 1.57
N ARG A 315 22.09 3.07 1.72
CA ARG A 315 22.96 2.66 0.60
C ARG A 315 22.85 1.18 0.26
N ASP A 316 22.35 0.36 1.17
CA ASP A 316 22.10 -1.07 0.96
C ASP A 316 20.96 -1.53 1.87
N GLY A 317 20.20 -2.55 1.45
CA GLY A 317 18.92 -3.02 2.04
C GLY A 317 18.94 -3.50 3.51
N SER A 318 19.94 -3.10 4.29
CA SER A 318 20.12 -3.36 5.72
C SER A 318 20.20 -2.10 6.59
N ASP A 319 20.30 -0.88 6.02
CA ASP A 319 20.40 0.31 6.86
C ASP A 319 19.07 0.58 7.58
N GLN A 320 19.14 0.74 8.89
CA GLN A 320 18.01 1.16 9.72
C GLN A 320 18.11 2.66 9.97
N VAL A 321 17.06 3.40 9.64
CA VAL A 321 16.91 4.80 10.05
C VAL A 321 16.08 4.82 11.33
N HIS A 322 16.69 5.18 12.45
CA HIS A 322 15.98 5.50 13.68
C HIS A 322 15.43 6.93 13.61
N ILE A 323 14.13 7.06 13.86
CA ILE A 323 13.42 8.33 13.81
C ILE A 323 12.70 8.50 15.14
N ASP A 324 12.98 9.60 15.83
CA ASP A 324 12.43 9.87 17.15
C ASP A 324 10.96 10.28 17.07
N ALA A 325 10.19 10.03 18.14
CA ALA A 325 8.72 9.98 18.17
C ALA A 325 7.99 11.30 17.83
N ASN A 326 8.69 12.42 17.66
CA ASN A 326 8.10 13.74 17.39
C ASN A 326 8.12 14.15 15.90
N THR A 327 7.98 13.16 15.02
CA THR A 327 8.22 13.34 13.59
C THR A 327 6.96 13.08 12.78
N LEU A 328 6.43 14.10 12.09
CA LEU A 328 5.09 14.05 11.52
C LEU A 328 5.00 13.69 10.03
N LEU A 329 6.12 13.67 9.29
CA LEU A 329 6.08 13.38 7.85
C LEU A 329 7.38 12.74 7.33
N ILE A 330 7.29 11.60 6.64
CA ILE A 330 8.43 10.96 6.00
C ILE A 330 8.18 10.86 4.49
N LYS A 331 9.08 11.42 3.69
CA LYS A 331 9.13 11.29 2.22
C LYS A 331 10.31 10.42 1.82
N ILE A 332 10.07 9.31 1.14
CA ILE A 332 11.13 8.42 0.66
C ILE A 332 11.34 8.64 -0.85
N TYR A 333 12.59 8.87 -1.24
CA TYR A 333 13.02 9.01 -2.63
C TYR A 333 13.96 7.87 -2.97
N VAL A 334 13.71 7.11 -4.03
CA VAL A 334 14.69 6.14 -4.55
C VAL A 334 15.36 6.72 -5.79
N VAL A 335 16.69 6.69 -5.79
CA VAL A 335 17.53 7.27 -6.83
C VAL A 335 18.50 6.19 -7.33
N LYS A 336 18.68 6.08 -8.64
CA LYS A 336 19.67 5.18 -9.24
C LYS A 336 21.08 5.58 -8.79
N LYS A 337 21.92 4.60 -8.45
CA LYS A 337 23.28 4.80 -7.89
C LYS A 337 24.19 5.71 -8.75
N ASP A 338 23.92 5.80 -10.05
CA ASP A 338 24.75 6.57 -11.00
C ASP A 338 24.23 7.99 -11.31
N SER A 339 23.13 8.42 -10.68
CA SER A 339 22.58 9.77 -10.88
C SER A 339 23.45 10.84 -10.18
N ARG A 340 24.14 11.68 -10.96
CA ARG A 340 25.03 12.75 -10.44
C ARG A 340 24.32 13.98 -9.90
N GLU A 341 23.04 14.10 -10.16
CA GLU A 341 22.23 15.23 -9.74
C GLU A 341 20.80 14.73 -9.47
N LEU A 342 20.23 15.13 -8.34
CA LEU A 342 18.82 14.95 -8.04
C LEU A 342 18.19 16.34 -8.03
N CYS A 343 17.47 16.67 -9.10
CA CYS A 343 16.61 17.86 -9.15
C CYS A 343 15.20 17.45 -8.75
N ILE A 344 14.65 18.10 -7.72
CA ILE A 344 13.31 17.82 -7.23
C ILE A 344 12.33 18.72 -7.98
N ASP A 345 11.68 18.19 -9.01
CA ASP A 345 10.56 18.89 -9.66
C ASP A 345 9.28 18.75 -8.83
N GLY A 346 8.55 19.85 -8.64
CA GLY A 346 7.27 19.85 -7.93
C GLY A 346 7.32 20.10 -6.42
N LEU A 347 8.40 20.70 -5.89
CA LEU A 347 8.30 21.50 -4.69
C LEU A 347 7.53 22.79 -5.03
N SER A 348 6.20 22.71 -5.11
CA SER A 348 5.38 23.89 -4.92
C SER A 348 5.56 24.34 -3.48
N THR A 349 6.56 25.21 -3.29
CA THR A 349 6.64 26.26 -2.28
C THR A 349 6.45 25.85 -0.81
N TYR A 350 7.45 25.16 -0.24
CA TYR A 350 8.01 25.69 1.00
C TYR A 350 9.11 26.67 0.57
N ARG A 351 8.85 27.98 0.71
CA ARG A 351 9.85 29.02 0.48
C ARG A 351 10.94 28.85 1.54
N MET A 352 11.99 28.08 1.23
CA MET A 352 13.17 27.96 2.08
C MET A 352 13.86 29.33 2.12
N MET A 353 13.67 30.08 3.21
CA MET A 353 14.53 31.21 3.52
C MET A 353 15.78 30.69 4.24
N LEU A 354 16.81 30.33 3.48
CA LEU A 354 18.18 30.27 4.00
C LEU A 354 18.85 31.60 3.67
N ASN A 355 19.06 32.44 4.69
CA ASN A 355 19.81 33.71 4.57
C ASN A 355 19.34 34.65 3.43
N GLY A 356 18.02 34.75 3.19
CA GLY A 356 17.47 35.73 2.25
C GLY A 356 17.65 35.41 0.76
N VAL A 357 18.04 34.18 0.39
CA VAL A 357 18.18 33.77 -1.02
C VAL A 357 17.02 32.87 -1.44
N SER A 358 16.28 33.28 -2.47
CA SER A 358 15.29 32.45 -3.16
C SER A 358 15.99 31.47 -4.10
N VAL A 359 15.67 30.18 -4.02
CA VAL A 359 16.25 29.15 -4.90
C VAL A 359 15.11 28.50 -5.68
N ASP A 360 15.06 28.76 -6.99
CA ASP A 360 13.93 28.34 -7.84
C ASP A 360 13.88 26.83 -8.12
N ARG A 361 14.97 26.09 -7.89
CA ARG A 361 15.04 24.61 -7.96
C ARG A 361 16.17 24.08 -7.09
N PRO A 362 15.90 23.41 -5.95
CA PRO A 362 16.97 22.77 -5.20
C PRO A 362 17.40 21.49 -5.93
N CYS A 363 18.48 21.58 -6.69
CA CYS A 363 19.20 20.42 -7.19
C CYS A 363 20.33 20.08 -6.21
N ILE A 364 20.44 18.81 -5.83
CA ILE A 364 21.56 18.31 -5.03
C ILE A 364 22.53 17.63 -5.99
N ARG A 365 23.74 18.19 -6.11
CA ARG A 365 24.85 17.55 -6.83
C ARG A 365 25.64 16.66 -5.89
N PHE A 366 25.95 15.46 -6.35
CA PHE A 366 26.77 14.52 -5.61
C PHE A 366 28.25 14.74 -6.00
N SER A 367 29.10 15.06 -5.02
CA SER A 367 30.55 14.92 -5.20
C SER A 367 30.93 13.45 -5.10
N ARG A 368 31.94 13.04 -5.86
CA ARG A 368 32.48 11.67 -5.85
C ARG A 368 32.91 11.22 -4.46
#